data_AF-A0AAE5LU94-F1
#
_entry.id   AF-A0AAE5LU94-F1
#
_cell.length_a   1.000
_cell.length_b   1.000
_cell.length_c   1.000
_cell.angle_alpha   90.00
_cell.angle_beta   90.00
_cell.angle_gamma   90.00
#
_symmetry.space_group_name_H-M   'P 1'
#
loop_
_entity.id
_entity.type
_entity.pdbx_description
1 polymer ?
#
loop_
_entity_poly.entity_id
_entity_poly.type
_entity_poly.pdbx_seq_one_letter_code
_entity_poly.pdbx_strand_id
1 'polypeptide(L)'
;MTTDETESAGSTMIPGLAAIGLFIVMAVAFVQASFGEPVLFPEGESIVAHIGYALFDLQNDMGTIASEGFLAAFLIIAIGLDVAVDSAIFLAKREEGGSIVSAIADGGWESPADAPDATADTQPLSDGGDK
;
A
#
# COMPACT_ATOMS: atom_id res chain seq x y z
N MET A 1 -23.07 32.69 19.47
CA MET A 1 -21.69 32.20 19.58
C MET A 1 -21.66 30.91 18.79
N THR A 2 -21.39 31.02 17.49
CA THR A 2 -21.36 29.90 16.55
C THR A 2 -19.98 30.00 15.95
N THR A 3 -19.09 29.09 16.31
CA THR A 3 -17.70 29.08 15.84
C THR A 3 -17.68 28.52 14.42
N ASP A 4 -17.06 29.28 13.52
CA ASP A 4 -16.69 28.87 12.18
C ASP A 4 -15.64 27.75 12.29
N GLU A 5 -16.03 26.51 12.04
CA GLU A 5 -15.13 25.39 11.85
C GLU A 5 -14.66 25.38 10.39
N THR A 6 -13.79 26.33 10.01
CA THR A 6 -13.13 26.37 8.70
C THR A 6 -11.61 26.24 8.84
N GLU A 7 -11.14 25.17 9.46
CA GLU A 7 -9.76 24.67 9.37
C GLU A 7 -9.88 23.14 9.25
N SER A 8 -9.33 22.38 8.30
CA SER A 8 -8.17 22.53 7.44
C SER A 8 -8.39 21.66 6.20
N ALA A 9 -8.86 22.25 5.09
CA ALA A 9 -8.90 21.59 3.78
C ALA A 9 -7.57 21.75 3.01
N GLY A 10 -6.56 22.35 3.63
CA GLY A 10 -5.35 22.83 2.95
C GLY A 10 -4.22 21.81 2.80
N SER A 11 -4.11 20.79 3.66
CA SER A 11 -2.93 19.90 3.66
C SER A 11 -3.05 18.66 2.77
N THR A 12 -4.26 18.24 2.39
CA THR A 12 -4.49 17.06 1.53
C THR A 12 -4.22 17.29 0.04
N MET A 13 -4.08 18.54 -0.40
CA MET A 13 -3.86 18.88 -1.82
C MET A 13 -2.40 18.68 -2.29
N ILE A 14 -1.44 18.70 -1.36
CA ILE A 14 0.01 18.64 -1.67
C ILE A 14 0.40 17.30 -2.32
N PRO A 15 -0.02 16.12 -1.81
CA PRO A 15 0.29 14.84 -2.44
C PRO A 15 -0.31 14.71 -3.84
N GLY A 16 -1.54 15.21 -4.04
CA GLY A 16 -2.20 15.19 -5.35
C GLY A 16 -1.48 16.04 -6.38
N LEU A 17 -1.00 17.23 -5.98
CA LEU A 17 -0.20 18.08 -6.85
C LEU A 17 1.15 17.44 -7.22
N ALA A 18 1.79 16.73 -6.28
CA ALA A 18 3.03 15.99 -6.55
C ALA A 18 2.81 14.88 -7.60
N ALA A 19 1.70 14.15 -7.53
CA ALA A 19 1.36 13.12 -8.50
C ALA A 19 1.15 13.71 -9.91
N ILE A 20 0.47 14.87 -10.01
CA ILE A 20 0.30 15.57 -11.30
C ILE A 20 1.65 16.03 -11.85
N GLY A 21 2.53 16.56 -10.99
CA GLY A 21 3.89 16.94 -11.36
C GLY A 21 4.68 15.75 -11.94
N LEU A 22 4.65 14.61 -11.25
CA LEU A 22 5.29 13.38 -11.72
C LEU A 22 4.72 12.91 -13.06
N PHE A 23 3.40 12.98 -13.24
CA PHE A 23 2.74 12.62 -14.49
C PHE A 23 3.24 13.49 -15.67
N ILE A 24 3.36 14.80 -15.46
CA ILE A 24 3.87 15.72 -16.49
C ILE A 24 5.32 15.38 -16.84
N VAL A 25 6.17 15.10 -15.85
CA VAL A 25 7.56 14.70 -16.07
C VAL A 25 7.64 13.43 -16.92
N MET A 26 6.83 12.42 -16.58
CA MET A 26 6.76 11.17 -17.36
C MET A 26 6.26 11.40 -18.79
N ALA A 27 5.24 12.24 -18.97
CA ALA A 27 4.71 12.58 -20.29
C ALA A 27 5.76 13.27 -21.18
N VAL A 28 6.50 14.24 -20.62
CA VAL A 28 7.59 14.91 -21.33
C VAL A 28 8.69 13.92 -21.69
N ALA A 29 9.07 13.03 -20.76
CA ALA A 29 10.08 12.00 -21.02
C ALA A 29 9.68 11.08 -22.17
N PHE A 30 8.41 10.65 -22.24
CA PHE A 30 7.92 9.80 -23.32
C PHE A 30 7.87 10.49 -24.67
N VAL A 31 7.47 11.77 -24.72
CA VAL A 31 7.46 12.54 -25.99
C VAL A 31 8.88 12.78 -26.51
N GLN A 32 9.84 12.99 -25.61
CA GLN A 32 11.24 13.24 -25.96
C GLN A 32 12.04 11.97 -26.21
N ALA A 33 11.52 10.79 -25.81
CA ALA A 33 12.21 9.53 -26.00
C ALA A 33 12.25 9.17 -27.49
N SER A 34 13.46 9.13 -28.06
CA SER A 34 13.69 8.57 -29.38
C SER A 34 14.20 7.14 -29.21
N PHE A 35 13.42 6.18 -29.69
CA PHE A 35 13.86 4.80 -29.82
C PHE A 35 14.39 4.59 -31.24
N GLY A 36 15.50 3.86 -31.39
CA GLY A 36 16.00 3.44 -32.70
C GLY A 36 15.13 2.34 -33.32
N GLU A 37 15.61 1.73 -34.40
CA GLU A 37 14.97 0.53 -34.97
C GLU A 37 14.83 -0.57 -33.91
N PRO A 38 13.64 -1.18 -33.75
CA PRO A 38 13.44 -2.25 -32.79
C PRO A 38 14.27 -3.47 -33.17
N VAL A 39 15.26 -3.80 -32.33
CA VAL A 39 16.00 -5.05 -32.45
C VAL A 39 15.16 -6.15 -31.81
N LEU A 40 14.55 -6.99 -32.63
CA LEU A 40 13.88 -8.20 -32.15
C LEU A 40 14.91 -9.27 -31.77
N PHE A 41 14.53 -10.13 -30.83
CA PHE A 41 15.30 -11.34 -30.52
C PHE A 41 15.23 -12.34 -31.69
N PRO A 42 16.26 -13.20 -31.85
CA PRO A 42 16.24 -14.26 -32.87
C PRO A 42 14.98 -15.12 -32.79
N GLU A 43 14.52 -15.61 -33.95
CA GLU A 43 13.34 -16.49 -33.99
C GLU A 43 13.57 -17.77 -33.18
N GLY A 44 12.55 -18.15 -32.40
CA GLY A 44 12.60 -19.31 -31.52
C GLY A 44 13.21 -19.05 -30.15
N GLU A 45 13.78 -17.85 -29.92
CA GLU A 45 14.34 -17.48 -28.62
C GLU A 45 13.33 -16.74 -27.73
N SER A 46 13.28 -17.13 -26.46
CA SER A 46 12.41 -16.51 -25.47
C SER A 46 13.24 -15.78 -24.42
N ILE A 47 13.09 -14.45 -24.35
CA ILE A 47 13.73 -13.65 -23.30
C ILE A 47 13.29 -14.09 -21.90
N VAL A 48 12.04 -14.56 -21.76
CA VAL A 48 11.51 -15.03 -20.48
C VAL A 48 12.24 -16.30 -20.03
N ALA A 49 12.49 -17.25 -20.95
CA ALA A 49 13.26 -18.45 -20.63
C ALA A 49 14.70 -18.08 -20.22
N HIS A 50 15.31 -17.12 -20.91
CA HIS A 50 16.66 -16.65 -20.63
C HIS A 50 16.79 -15.92 -19.29
N ILE A 51 15.77 -15.16 -18.87
CA ILE A 51 15.72 -14.60 -17.51
C ILE A 51 15.65 -15.74 -16.47
N GLY A 52 14.89 -16.80 -16.76
CA GLY A 52 14.86 -18.02 -15.97
C GLY A 52 16.21 -18.72 -15.86
N TYR A 53 16.96 -18.82 -16.95
CA TYR A 53 18.31 -19.39 -16.93
C TYR A 53 19.27 -18.53 -16.09
N ALA A 54 19.21 -17.20 -16.23
CA ALA A 54 20.03 -16.27 -15.43
C ALA A 54 19.71 -16.35 -13.92
N LEU A 55 18.47 -16.63 -13.52
CA LEU A 55 18.09 -16.80 -12.12
C LEU A 55 18.78 -17.99 -11.44
N PHE A 56 19.06 -19.05 -12.21
CA PHE A 56 19.67 -20.29 -11.72
C PHE A 56 21.12 -20.46 -12.15
N ASP A 57 21.76 -19.40 -12.64
CA ASP A 57 23.14 -19.40 -13.13
C ASP A 57 23.40 -20.41 -14.26
N LEU A 58 22.39 -20.65 -15.11
CA LEU A 58 22.44 -21.60 -16.24
C LEU A 58 22.76 -20.93 -17.57
N GLN A 59 23.09 -19.62 -17.58
CA GLN A 59 23.29 -18.86 -18.82
C GLN A 59 24.47 -19.36 -19.67
N ASN A 60 25.50 -19.96 -19.05
CA ASN A 60 26.66 -20.47 -19.80
C ASN A 60 26.35 -21.77 -20.58
N ASP A 61 25.38 -22.56 -20.11
CA ASP A 61 25.05 -23.86 -20.69
C ASP A 61 23.82 -23.81 -21.62
N MET A 62 22.87 -22.92 -21.31
CA MET A 62 21.55 -22.87 -21.94
C MET A 62 21.17 -21.48 -22.48
N GLY A 63 21.95 -20.44 -22.17
CA GLY A 63 21.65 -19.05 -22.51
C GLY A 63 22.39 -18.58 -23.76
N THR A 64 21.65 -18.17 -24.78
CA THR A 64 22.21 -17.53 -25.99
C THR A 64 22.05 -15.99 -25.94
N ILE A 65 21.10 -15.50 -25.13
CA ILE A 65 20.81 -14.08 -24.92
C ILE A 65 21.34 -13.62 -23.55
N ALA A 66 22.07 -12.51 -23.52
CA ALA A 66 22.47 -11.83 -22.28
C ALA A 66 21.25 -11.19 -21.59
N SER A 67 20.63 -11.93 -20.67
CA SER A 67 19.39 -11.56 -19.97
C SER A 67 19.60 -11.02 -18.55
N GLU A 68 20.83 -10.94 -18.06
CA GLU A 68 21.19 -10.52 -16.69
C GLU A 68 20.66 -9.11 -16.37
N GLY A 69 20.75 -8.19 -17.32
CA GLY A 69 20.22 -6.83 -17.16
C GLY A 69 18.69 -6.81 -17.01
N PHE A 70 17.99 -7.68 -17.71
CA PHE A 70 16.53 -7.84 -17.57
C PHE A 70 16.18 -8.46 -16.21
N LEU A 71 16.95 -9.45 -15.77
CA LEU A 71 16.80 -10.03 -14.43
C LEU A 71 17.00 -8.96 -13.34
N ALA A 72 18.07 -8.17 -13.43
CA ALA A 72 18.34 -7.09 -12.48
C ALA A 72 17.20 -6.07 -12.46
N ALA A 73 16.74 -5.62 -13.64
CA ALA A 73 15.61 -4.70 -13.73
C ALA A 73 14.32 -5.28 -13.14
N PHE A 74 14.03 -6.56 -13.42
CA PHE A 74 12.89 -7.27 -12.86
C PHE A 74 12.92 -7.32 -11.33
N LEU A 75 14.08 -7.64 -10.73
CA LEU A 75 14.24 -7.67 -9.27
C LEU A 75 14.13 -6.27 -8.64
N ILE A 76 14.70 -5.24 -9.28
CA ILE A 76 14.56 -3.85 -8.81
C ILE A 76 13.09 -3.43 -8.80
N ILE A 77 12.35 -3.74 -9.87
CA ILE A 77 10.92 -3.44 -9.97
C ILE A 77 10.14 -4.24 -8.92
N ALA A 78 10.45 -5.52 -8.71
CA ALA A 78 9.78 -6.34 -7.70
C ALA A 78 9.89 -5.72 -6.29
N ILE A 79 11.10 -5.29 -5.90
CA ILE A 79 11.33 -4.60 -4.62
C ILE A 79 10.62 -3.24 -4.60
N GLY A 80 10.67 -2.49 -5.69
CA GLY A 80 10.01 -1.18 -5.78
C GLY A 80 8.49 -1.29 -5.66
N LEU A 81 7.88 -2.31 -6.27
CA LEU A 81 6.44 -2.58 -6.19
C LEU A 81 6.02 -2.99 -4.78
N ASP A 82 6.82 -3.82 -4.11
CA ASP A 82 6.58 -4.21 -2.71
C ASP A 82 6.53 -2.98 -1.79
N VAL A 83 7.56 -2.14 -1.86
CA VAL A 83 7.64 -0.88 -1.10
C VAL A 83 6.52 0.08 -1.48
N ALA A 84 6.13 0.15 -2.75
CA ALA A 84 5.08 1.04 -3.21
C ALA A 84 3.71 0.65 -2.63
N VAL A 85 3.38 -0.64 -2.60
CA VAL A 85 2.13 -1.13 -2.01
C VAL A 85 2.13 -0.88 -0.50
N ASP A 86 3.23 -1.20 0.19
CA ASP A 86 3.38 -0.92 1.62
C ASP A 86 3.24 0.57 1.94
N SER A 87 3.84 1.43 1.12
CA SER A 87 3.74 2.89 1.24
C SER A 87 2.32 3.39 0.99
N ALA A 88 1.63 2.82 0.00
CA ALA A 88 0.24 3.18 -0.29
C ALA A 88 -0.68 2.82 0.88
N ILE A 89 -0.49 1.64 1.48
CA ILE A 89 -1.23 1.23 2.68
C ILE A 89 -0.87 2.13 3.87
N PHE A 90 0.41 2.40 4.08
CA PHE A 90 0.87 3.29 5.15
C PHE A 90 0.26 4.70 5.03
N LEU A 91 0.24 5.28 3.83
CA LEU A 91 -0.36 6.59 3.55
C LEU A 91 -1.89 6.58 3.62
N ALA A 92 -2.54 5.46 3.31
CA ALA A 92 -3.99 5.32 3.40
C ALA A 92 -4.49 5.27 4.85
N LYS A 93 -3.62 4.89 5.79
CA LYS A 93 -3.95 4.91 7.22
C LYS A 93 -4.01 6.36 7.70
N ARG A 94 -5.21 6.82 8.04
CA ARG A 94 -5.44 8.11 8.72
C ARG A 94 -5.31 7.90 10.22
N GLU A 95 -4.41 8.64 10.85
CA GLU A 95 -4.43 8.77 12.31
C GLU A 95 -5.44 9.86 12.70
N GLU A 96 -6.42 9.50 13.51
CA GLU A 96 -7.36 10.45 14.11
C GLU A 96 -7.28 10.31 15.63
N GLY A 97 -6.93 11.39 16.32
CA GLY A 97 -6.83 11.42 17.78
C GLY A 97 -5.74 10.54 18.40
N GLY A 98 -4.68 10.20 17.67
CA GLY A 98 -3.61 9.29 18.15
C GLY A 98 -3.98 7.81 18.09
N SER A 99 -5.09 7.47 17.43
CA SER A 99 -5.48 6.10 17.09
C SER A 99 -5.44 5.91 15.58
N ILE A 100 -4.86 4.80 15.12
CA ILE A 100 -4.84 4.41 13.71
C ILE A 100 -6.26 3.93 13.36
N VAL A 101 -7.05 4.76 12.69
CA VAL A 101 -8.38 4.37 12.22
C VAL A 101 -8.24 3.88 10.77
N SER A 102 -8.50 2.60 10.57
CA SER A 102 -8.56 2.02 9.22
C SER A 102 -9.85 2.49 8.55
N ALA A 103 -9.75 3.08 7.35
CA ALA A 103 -10.91 3.48 6.55
C ALA A 103 -11.60 2.29 5.85
N ILE A 104 -11.12 1.06 6.06
CA ILE A 104 -11.88 -0.14 5.73
C ILE A 104 -13.12 -0.13 6.63
N ALA A 105 -14.29 -0.03 6.02
CA ALA A 105 -15.55 -0.31 6.69
C ALA A 105 -15.40 -1.70 7.32
N ASP A 106 -15.29 -1.71 8.66
CA ASP A 106 -15.30 -2.92 9.46
C ASP A 106 -16.54 -3.70 9.01
N GLY A 107 -16.32 -4.79 8.28
CA GLY A 107 -17.41 -5.60 7.75
C GLY A 107 -18.20 -6.04 8.96
N GLY A 108 -19.41 -5.49 9.13
CA GLY A 108 -20.13 -5.42 10.40
C GLY A 108 -20.30 -6.77 11.10
N TRP A 109 -19.41 -7.05 12.03
CA TRP A 109 -19.62 -8.09 13.02
C TRP A 109 -19.78 -7.37 14.35
N GLU A 110 -21.02 -7.09 14.72
CA GLU A 110 -21.35 -6.80 16.12
C GLU A 110 -20.80 -7.94 16.97
N SER A 111 -19.72 -7.68 17.69
CA SER A 111 -19.31 -8.50 18.82
C SER A 111 -20.26 -8.17 19.98
N PRO A 112 -21.06 -9.13 20.48
CA PRO A 112 -21.86 -8.94 21.69
C PRO A 112 -20.92 -8.93 22.89
N ALA A 113 -20.31 -7.78 23.17
CA ALA A 113 -19.48 -7.59 24.37
C ALA A 113 -19.78 -6.28 25.11
N ASP A 114 -20.85 -5.57 24.73
CA ASP A 114 -21.43 -4.50 25.55
C ASP A 114 -22.83 -4.94 25.99
N ALA A 115 -22.85 -5.95 26.86
CA ALA A 115 -24.03 -6.21 27.68
C ALA A 115 -24.06 -5.12 28.76
N PRO A 116 -25.15 -4.34 28.89
CA PRO A 116 -25.22 -3.26 29.85
C PRO A 116 -25.02 -3.80 31.26
N ASP A 117 -24.15 -3.11 31.99
CA ASP A 117 -23.91 -3.23 33.42
C ASP A 117 -25.23 -3.43 34.16
N ALA A 118 -25.52 -4.69 34.48
CA ALA A 118 -26.61 -5.05 35.35
C ALA A 118 -26.17 -4.65 36.75
N THR A 119 -26.54 -3.42 37.14
CA THR A 119 -26.58 -2.91 38.49
C THR A 119 -27.34 -3.89 39.38
N ALA A 120 -26.65 -4.90 39.88
CA ALA A 120 -27.11 -5.70 41.00
C ALA A 120 -26.74 -4.93 42.28
N ASP A 121 -27.59 -3.96 42.61
CA ASP A 121 -27.72 -3.39 43.95
C ASP A 121 -27.93 -4.55 44.93
N THR A 122 -26.83 -5.07 45.46
CA THR A 122 -26.86 -5.93 46.64
C THR A 122 -26.96 -5.01 47.84
N GLN A 123 -28.19 -4.62 48.17
CA GLN A 123 -28.54 -4.07 49.48
C GLN A 123 -28.18 -5.12 50.55
N PRO A 124 -27.25 -4.85 51.49
CA PRO A 124 -27.15 -5.65 52.70
C PRO A 124 -28.33 -5.27 53.61
N LEU A 125 -29.24 -6.21 53.82
CA LEU A 125 -30.28 -6.12 54.85
C LEU A 125 -29.60 -6.05 56.22
N SER A 126 -29.41 -4.83 56.70
CA SER A 126 -29.03 -4.49 58.06
C SER A 126 -30.29 -3.97 58.75
N ASP A 127 -31.10 -4.86 59.30
CA ASP A 127 -32.09 -4.49 60.30
C ASP A 127 -31.76 -5.24 61.60
N GLY A 128 -31.11 -4.50 62.49
CA GLY A 128 -30.97 -4.87 63.89
C GLY A 128 -32.16 -4.29 64.64
N GLY A 129 -33.01 -5.16 65.16
CA GLY A 129 -34.11 -4.80 66.05
C GLY A 129 -34.29 -5.87 67.12
N ASP A 130 -33.59 -5.71 68.24
CA ASP A 130 -33.87 -6.40 69.51
C ASP A 130 -35.09 -5.76 70.20
N LYS A 131 -35.94 -6.63 70.77
CA LYS A 131 -37.05 -6.44 71.74
C LYS A 131 -38.47 -6.28 71.21
#